data_AF-G2IHI3-F1
#
_entry.id   AF-G2IHI3-F1
#
_cell.length_a   1.000
_cell.length_b   1.000
_cell.length_c   1.000
_cell.angle_alpha   90.00
_cell.angle_beta   90.00
_cell.angle_gamma   90.00
#
_symmetry.space_group_name_H-M   'P 1'
#
loop_
_entity.id
_entity.type
_entity.pdbx_description
1 polymer ?
#
loop_
_entity_poly.entity_id
_entity_poly.type
_entity_poly.pdbx_seq_one_letter_code
_entity_poly.pdbx_strand_id
1 'polypeptide(L)'
;MKKDFTMFMKYDRDLIESKFESVDQLNTKEILEEVYNSLEQKGYKPINQLVGYLISGDPTYITNYNGARALISKLERDEILEEVLKAYLKK
;
A
#
# COMPACT_ATOMS: atom_id res chain seq x y z
N MET A 1 28.11 11.59 29.09
CA MET A 1 28.89 11.20 27.91
C MET A 1 28.47 9.88 27.24
N LYS A 2 27.93 8.87 27.93
CA LYS A 2 27.37 7.66 27.27
C LYS A 2 25.93 7.81 26.73
N LYS A 3 25.22 8.88 27.11
CA LYS A 3 23.82 9.11 26.69
C LYS A 3 23.69 9.58 25.23
N ASP A 4 24.74 10.14 24.63
CA ASP A 4 24.69 10.74 23.28
C ASP A 4 24.82 9.71 22.14
N PHE A 5 25.62 8.66 22.33
CA PHE A 5 25.84 7.65 21.28
C PHE A 5 24.59 6.79 21.01
N THR A 6 23.87 6.43 22.07
CA THR A 6 22.62 5.66 21.95
C THR A 6 21.52 6.46 21.25
N MET A 7 21.48 7.78 21.47
CA MET A 7 20.51 8.68 20.84
C MET A 7 20.82 8.88 19.36
N PHE A 8 22.11 8.98 19.01
CA PHE A 8 22.57 9.07 17.63
C PHE A 8 22.19 7.82 16.82
N MET A 9 22.48 6.62 17.35
CA MET A 9 22.11 5.37 16.70
C MET A 9 20.60 5.16 16.56
N LYS A 10 19.80 5.66 17.52
CA LYS A 10 18.34 5.62 17.42
C LYS A 10 17.85 6.54 16.31
N TYR A 11 18.38 7.76 16.21
CA TYR A 11 18.02 8.71 15.17
C TYR A 11 18.30 8.18 13.76
N ASP A 12 19.48 7.58 13.55
CA ASP A 12 19.81 6.96 12.26
C ASP A 12 18.87 5.79 11.91
N ARG A 13 18.49 4.96 12.91
CA ARG A 13 17.50 3.88 12.71
C ARG A 13 16.14 4.45 12.32
N ASP A 14 15.62 5.40 13.09
CA ASP A 14 14.30 6.00 12.85
C ASP A 14 14.26 6.68 11.45
N LEU A 15 15.37 7.29 11.01
CA LEU A 15 15.50 7.90 9.68
C LEU A 15 15.53 6.85 8.56
N ILE A 16 16.18 5.71 8.78
CA ILE A 16 16.21 4.59 7.84
C ILE A 16 14.82 3.95 7.74
N GLU A 17 14.15 3.69 8.86
CA GLU A 17 12.77 3.16 8.90
C GLU A 17 11.82 4.12 8.16
N SER A 18 11.87 5.42 8.45
CA SER A 18 11.05 6.42 7.75
C SER A 18 11.31 6.48 6.23
N LYS A 19 12.57 6.35 5.80
CA LYS A 19 12.91 6.28 4.37
C LYS A 19 12.38 5.00 3.73
N PHE A 20 12.50 3.86 4.40
CA PHE A 20 11.98 2.59 3.91
C PHE A 20 10.45 2.62 3.78
N GLU A 21 9.75 3.11 4.81
CA GLU A 21 8.29 3.31 4.78
C GLU A 21 7.89 4.19 3.60
N SER A 22 8.56 5.33 3.39
CA SER A 22 8.22 6.23 2.27
C SER A 22 8.39 5.59 0.88
N VAL A 23 9.32 4.64 0.73
CA VAL A 23 9.55 3.92 -0.55
C VAL A 23 8.47 2.87 -0.78
N ASP A 24 8.09 2.11 0.26
CA ASP A 24 6.99 1.13 0.16
C ASP A 24 5.61 1.79 0.00
N GLN A 25 5.42 2.98 0.57
CA GLN A 25 4.21 3.77 0.37
C GLN A 25 4.02 4.21 -1.09
N LEU A 26 5.11 4.64 -1.73
CA LEU A 26 5.09 4.97 -3.17
C LEU A 26 4.71 3.74 -3.98
N ASN A 27 5.27 2.58 -3.65
CA ASN A 27 4.99 1.31 -4.31
C ASN A 27 3.52 0.86 -4.13
N THR A 28 2.97 0.97 -2.91
CA THR A 28 1.57 0.61 -2.61
C THR A 28 0.59 1.48 -3.40
N LYS A 29 0.80 2.81 -3.39
CA LYS A 29 -0.04 3.75 -4.13
C LYS A 29 -0.01 3.48 -5.63
N GLU A 30 1.19 3.31 -6.20
CA GLU A 30 1.37 3.03 -7.64
C GLU A 30 0.66 1.73 -8.05
N ILE A 31 0.81 0.64 -7.28
CA ILE A 31 0.10 -0.61 -7.52
C ILE A 31 -1.43 -0.41 -7.48
N LEU A 32 -1.94 0.32 -6.48
CA LEU A 32 -3.38 0.58 -6.36
C LEU A 32 -3.92 1.42 -7.53
N GLU A 33 -3.15 2.40 -8.02
CA GLU A 33 -3.49 3.19 -9.20
C GLU A 33 -3.55 2.33 -10.47
N GLU A 34 -2.57 1.45 -10.69
CA GLU A 34 -2.56 0.51 -11.82
C GLU A 34 -3.74 -0.47 -11.77
N VAL A 35 -4.07 -0.97 -10.58
CA VAL A 35 -5.23 -1.86 -10.38
C VAL A 35 -6.54 -1.10 -10.62
N TYR A 36 -6.65 0.14 -10.12
CA TYR A 36 -7.80 1.00 -10.34
C TYR A 36 -8.03 1.24 -11.84
N ASN A 37 -6.99 1.64 -12.56
CA ASN A 37 -7.03 1.90 -14.00
C ASN A 37 -7.42 0.64 -14.78
N SER A 38 -6.90 -0.51 -14.37
CA SER A 38 -7.22 -1.81 -14.99
C SER A 38 -8.70 -2.18 -14.80
N LEU A 39 -9.26 -1.92 -13.63
CA LEU A 39 -10.68 -2.12 -13.34
C LEU A 39 -11.56 -1.16 -14.17
N GLU A 40 -11.19 0.12 -14.24
CA GLU A 40 -11.91 1.16 -14.98
C GLU A 40 -11.94 0.86 -16.48
N GLN A 41 -10.81 0.51 -17.09
CA GLN A 41 -10.71 0.14 -18.50
C GLN A 41 -11.57 -1.06 -18.88
N LYS A 42 -11.83 -1.97 -17.93
CA LYS A 42 -12.70 -3.13 -18.14
C LYS A 42 -14.17 -2.84 -17.84
N GLY A 43 -14.51 -1.62 -17.45
CA GLY A 43 -15.88 -1.19 -17.15
C GLY A 43 -16.40 -1.65 -15.79
N TYR A 44 -15.52 -2.04 -14.87
CA TYR A 44 -15.90 -2.31 -13.49
C TYR A 44 -16.05 -1.01 -12.70
N LYS A 45 -16.63 -1.08 -11.49
CA LYS A 45 -16.64 0.01 -10.50
C LYS A 45 -15.41 -0.15 -9.60
N PRO A 46 -14.29 0.55 -9.83
CA PRO A 46 -13.01 0.17 -9.24
C PRO A 46 -13.01 0.23 -7.71
N ILE A 47 -13.59 1.29 -7.14
CA ILE A 47 -13.73 1.45 -5.68
C ILE A 47 -14.50 0.29 -5.05
N ASN A 48 -15.65 -0.09 -5.61
CA ASN A 48 -16.46 -1.19 -5.06
C ASN A 48 -15.70 -2.53 -5.12
N GLN A 49 -14.94 -2.76 -6.20
CA GLN A 49 -14.16 -3.98 -6.36
C GLN A 49 -12.98 -4.04 -5.39
N LEU A 50 -12.25 -2.94 -5.23
CA LEU A 50 -11.16 -2.83 -4.24
C LEU A 50 -11.69 -3.03 -2.81
N VAL A 51 -12.82 -2.41 -2.46
CA VAL A 51 -13.48 -2.63 -1.16
C VAL A 51 -13.87 -4.10 -0.98
N GLY A 52 -14.47 -4.73 -1.99
CA GLY A 52 -14.83 -6.15 -1.96
C GLY A 52 -13.62 -7.06 -1.77
N TYR A 53 -12.51 -6.78 -2.47
CA TYR A 53 -11.25 -7.48 -2.32
C TYR A 53 -10.65 -7.31 -0.91
N LEU A 54 -10.59 -6.09 -0.38
CA LEU A 54 -10.01 -5.83 0.93
C LEU A 54 -10.76 -6.56 2.06
N ILE A 55 -12.10 -6.55 2.01
CA ILE A 55 -12.95 -7.22 3.01
C ILE A 55 -12.87 -8.74 2.89
N SER A 56 -12.97 -9.29 1.69
CA SER A 56 -13.12 -10.74 1.49
C SER A 56 -11.79 -11.48 1.29
N GLY A 57 -10.78 -10.82 0.72
CA GLY A 57 -9.56 -11.44 0.22
C GLY A 57 -9.74 -12.21 -1.09
N ASP A 58 -10.95 -12.20 -1.68
CA ASP A 58 -11.23 -12.95 -2.90
C ASP A 58 -10.66 -12.22 -4.13
N PRO A 59 -9.67 -12.78 -4.83
CA PRO A 59 -9.05 -12.14 -5.99
C PRO A 59 -10.02 -12.00 -7.18
N THR A 60 -11.20 -12.64 -7.18
CA THR A 60 -12.19 -12.52 -8.25
C THR A 60 -12.74 -11.10 -8.41
N TYR A 61 -12.72 -10.30 -7.34
CA TYR A 61 -13.06 -8.86 -7.39
C TYR A 61 -12.11 -8.06 -8.29
N ILE A 62 -10.86 -8.49 -8.42
CA ILE A 62 -9.86 -7.82 -9.24
C ILE A 62 -9.83 -8.46 -10.63
N THR A 63 -9.75 -7.65 -11.68
CA THR A 63 -9.59 -8.15 -13.05
C THR A 63 -8.18 -8.71 -13.27
N ASN A 64 -8.03 -9.72 -14.14
CA ASN A 64 -6.69 -10.16 -14.56
C ASN A 64 -6.08 -9.28 -15.68
N TYR A 65 -6.84 -8.31 -16.19
CA TYR A 65 -6.37 -7.37 -17.19
C TYR A 65 -5.15 -6.58 -16.70
N ASN A 66 -4.17 -6.34 -17.58
CA ASN A 66 -2.87 -5.74 -17.27
C ASN A 66 -2.10 -6.36 -16.09
N GLY A 67 -2.41 -7.61 -15.72
CA GLY A 67 -1.78 -8.27 -14.58
C GLY A 67 -2.19 -7.68 -13.22
N ALA A 68 -3.29 -6.94 -13.13
CA ALA A 68 -3.72 -6.27 -11.90
C ALA A 68 -3.85 -7.23 -10.70
N ARG A 69 -4.35 -8.45 -10.90
CA ARG A 69 -4.37 -9.48 -9.83
C ARG A 69 -2.97 -9.82 -9.30
N ALA A 70 -1.99 -9.96 -10.20
CA ALA A 70 -0.63 -10.28 -9.79
C ALA A 70 0.02 -9.08 -9.09
N LEU A 71 -0.27 -7.84 -9.51
CA LEU A 71 0.21 -6.64 -8.86
C LEU A 71 -0.32 -6.51 -7.43
N ILE A 72 -1.64 -6.57 -7.24
CA ILE A 72 -2.23 -6.40 -5.91
C ILE A 72 -1.90 -7.54 -4.95
N SER A 73 -1.57 -8.74 -5.46
CA SER A 73 -1.13 -9.87 -4.64
C SER A 73 0.27 -9.71 -4.04
N LYS A 74 1.03 -8.69 -4.46
CA LYS A 74 2.34 -8.35 -3.87
C LYS A 74 2.21 -7.56 -2.57
N LEU A 75 1.01 -7.08 -2.27
CA LEU A 75 0.71 -6.25 -1.11
C LEU A 75 -0.10 -7.07 -0.11
N GLU A 76 0.19 -6.92 1.17
CA GLU A 76 -0.71 -7.42 2.20
C GLU A 76 -1.92 -6.50 2.36
N ARG A 77 -3.08 -7.07 2.68
CA ARG A 77 -4.35 -6.30 2.70
C ARG A 77 -4.45 -5.34 3.87
N ASP A 78 -3.86 -5.71 5.00
CA ASP A 78 -3.75 -4.87 6.19
C ASP A 78 -2.81 -3.69 5.94
N GLU A 79 -1.69 -3.88 5.23
CA GLU A 79 -0.82 -2.78 4.78
C GLU A 79 -1.57 -1.78 3.91
N ILE A 80 -2.34 -2.25 2.91
CA ILE A 80 -3.18 -1.38 2.08
C ILE A 80 -4.17 -0.58 2.94
N LEU A 81 -4.84 -1.25 3.88
CA LEU A 81 -5.84 -0.61 4.72
C LEU A 81 -5.23 0.42 5.67
N GLU A 82 -4.07 0.11 6.25
CA GLU A 82 -3.30 1.03 7.09
C GLU A 82 -2.93 2.29 6.31
N GLU A 83 -2.40 2.13 5.10
CA GLU A 83 -2.00 3.26 4.25
C GLU A 83 -3.19 4.12 3.82
N VAL A 84 -4.33 3.51 3.49
CA VAL A 84 -5.59 4.25 3.22
C VAL A 84 -6.03 5.05 4.44
N LEU A 85 -5.93 4.49 5.65
CA LEU A 85 -6.29 5.19 6.89
C LEU A 85 -5.31 6.32 7.22
N LYS A 86 -4.01 6.11 7.08
CA LYS A 86 -2.98 7.15 7.22
C LYS A 86 -3.24 8.32 6.28
N ALA A 87 -3.47 8.02 4.99
CA ALA A 87 -3.78 9.02 3.98
C ALA A 87 -5.07 9.79 4.30
N TYR A 88 -6.14 9.11 4.71
CA TYR A 88 -7.42 9.73 5.05
C TYR A 88 -7.34 10.63 6.30
N LEU A 89 -6.62 10.18 7.32
CA LEU A 89 -6.45 10.89 8.59
C LEU A 89 -5.29 11.92 8.57
N LYS A 90 -4.53 11.97 7.46
CA LYS A 90 -3.32 12.79 7.31
C LYS A 90 -2.31 12.51 8.43
N LYS A 91 -1.98 11.23 8.62
CA LYS A 91 -1.03 10.70 9.61
C LYS A 91 0.16 10.07 8.95
#